data_AF-A0AA38RAS4-F1
#
_entry.id   AF-A0AA38RAS4-F1
#
_cell.length_a   1.000
_cell.length_b   1.000
_cell.length_c   1.000
_cell.angle_alpha   90.00
_cell.angle_beta   90.00
_cell.angle_gamma   90.00
#
_symmetry.space_group_name_H-M   'P 1'
#
loop_
_entity.id
_entity.type
_entity.pdbx_description
1 polymer ?
#
loop_
_entity_poly.entity_id
_entity_poly.type
_entity_poly.pdbx_seq_one_letter_code
_entity_poly.pdbx_strand_id
1 'polypeptide(L)'
;MSIRAPDVYVGFWTDWSKDNPIMGWTLTLPASLASLLTACLAMYVSFVASHLWHLIAYTIHYIRQRVTRGKCRPMLRQQQVVLRSGLSPASTVVRLTELFWANRSTSRSLRNSWLLTLLSLLCAIGGIVAGLYSAKISDSSQVQVLLKSNRCGILNNTALPSDSEVVLASGNYYLDMLNLATTYAQRCYNATDVDDCNPFATYTINWTSHWNLSCPFDESMCVGPAMKIDTAAINSNTILGLNSPPEDQVDLRKISTCAPITQNNYTKTVSALD
;
A
#
# COMPACT_ATOMS: atom_id res chain seq x y z
N MET A 1 13.38 11.67 -13.08
CA MET A 1 12.06 12.23 -12.72
C MET A 1 12.13 12.57 -11.24
N SER A 2 12.07 13.85 -10.87
CA SER A 2 12.13 14.26 -9.45
C SER A 2 10.71 14.60 -9.03
N ILE A 3 10.15 13.80 -8.12
CA ILE A 3 8.87 14.10 -7.47
C ILE A 3 9.08 15.36 -6.63
N ARG A 4 8.35 16.43 -6.93
CA ARG A 4 8.42 17.67 -6.15
C ARG A 4 7.30 17.66 -5.13
N ALA A 5 7.58 18.14 -3.92
CA ALA A 5 6.58 18.31 -2.86
C ALA A 5 5.28 19.02 -3.31
N PRO A 6 5.28 20.09 -4.13
CA PRO A 6 4.04 20.72 -4.58
C PRO A 6 3.18 19.88 -5.54
N ASP A 7 3.76 18.85 -6.17
CA ASP A 7 3.02 17.97 -7.10
C ASP A 7 2.30 16.82 -6.36
N VAL A 8 2.50 16.69 -5.05
CA VAL A 8 1.83 15.68 -4.23
C VAL A 8 0.46 16.20 -3.81
N TYR A 9 -0.59 15.45 -4.12
CA TYR A 9 -1.95 15.77 -3.69
C TYR A 9 -2.15 15.43 -2.21
N VAL A 10 -2.54 16.43 -1.42
CA VAL A 10 -2.89 16.29 0.00
C VAL A 10 -4.40 16.34 0.14
N GLY A 11 -4.99 15.30 0.72
CA GLY A 11 -6.43 15.17 0.88
C GLY A 11 -6.93 13.75 0.59
N PHE A 12 -8.25 13.61 0.52
CA PHE A 12 -8.91 12.36 0.18
C PHE A 12 -8.90 12.11 -1.32
N TRP A 13 -8.59 10.89 -1.70
CA TRP A 13 -8.65 10.38 -3.06
C TRP A 13 -8.91 8.87 -3.05
N THR A 14 -9.20 8.32 -4.23
CA THR A 14 -9.42 6.88 -4.41
C THR A 14 -8.25 6.29 -5.18
N ASP A 15 -7.57 5.33 -4.56
CA ASP A 15 -6.60 4.45 -5.18
C ASP A 15 -7.35 3.36 -5.97
N TRP A 16 -7.44 3.58 -7.27
CA TRP A 16 -8.09 2.68 -8.21
C TRP A 16 -7.21 1.48 -8.60
N SER A 17 -6.01 1.36 -8.03
CA SER A 17 -5.18 0.15 -8.17
C SER A 17 -5.65 -0.99 -7.26
N LYS A 18 -6.47 -0.69 -6.23
CA LYS A 18 -7.04 -1.70 -5.32
C LYS A 18 -8.24 -2.41 -5.96
N ASP A 19 -8.40 -3.69 -5.65
CA ASP A 19 -9.49 -4.55 -6.17
C ASP A 19 -10.91 -4.00 -5.93
N ASN A 20 -11.08 -3.17 -4.89
CA ASN A 20 -12.37 -2.59 -4.53
C ASN A 20 -12.25 -1.09 -4.24
N PRO A 21 -13.12 -0.23 -4.80
CA PRO A 21 -13.12 1.21 -4.56
C PRO A 21 -13.18 1.60 -3.07
N ILE A 22 -13.86 0.81 -2.24
CA ILE A 22 -13.99 1.05 -0.80
C ILE A 22 -12.65 0.83 -0.08
N MET A 23 -11.90 -0.18 -0.50
CA MET A 23 -10.55 -0.43 0.03
C MET A 23 -9.52 0.57 -0.53
N GLY A 24 -9.84 1.22 -1.66
CA GLY A 24 -9.03 2.26 -2.28
C GLY A 24 -9.19 3.65 -1.64
N TRP A 25 -10.01 3.84 -0.61
CA TRP A 25 -10.14 5.17 0.02
C TRP A 25 -8.88 5.53 0.79
N THR A 26 -8.14 6.50 0.26
CA THR A 26 -6.83 6.89 0.78
C THR A 26 -6.84 8.37 1.16
N LEU A 27 -6.23 8.67 2.30
CA LEU A 27 -6.02 10.04 2.79
C LEU A 27 -4.52 10.33 2.84
N THR A 28 -4.05 11.22 1.97
CA THR A 28 -2.65 11.68 1.99
C THR A 28 -2.54 12.91 2.88
N LEU A 29 -1.61 12.86 3.84
CA LEU A 29 -1.35 13.93 4.81
C LEU A 29 0.15 14.24 4.89
N PRO A 30 0.54 15.46 5.29
CA PRO A 30 1.91 15.75 5.70
C PRO A 30 2.31 14.88 6.91
N ALA A 31 3.59 14.51 6.99
CA ALA A 31 4.10 13.60 8.03
C ALA A 31 3.81 14.07 9.48
N SER A 32 3.82 15.38 9.72
CA SER A 32 3.49 15.96 11.04
C SER A 32 2.02 15.73 11.42
N LEU A 33 1.10 15.90 10.48
CA LEU A 33 -0.33 15.72 10.72
C LEU A 33 -0.71 14.24 10.77
N ALA A 34 -0.06 13.41 9.95
CA ALA A 34 -0.22 11.96 9.96
C ALA A 34 0.17 11.36 11.31
N SER A 35 1.32 11.75 11.87
CA SER A 35 1.76 11.26 13.19
C SER A 35 0.81 11.68 14.32
N LEU A 36 0.29 12.92 14.29
CA LEU A 36 -0.73 13.38 15.23
C LEU A 36 -2.02 12.57 15.12
N LEU A 37 -2.51 12.35 13.89
CA LEU A 37 -3.72 11.58 13.65
C LEU A 37 -3.58 10.13 14.15
N THR A 38 -2.46 9.47 13.85
CA THR A 38 -2.17 8.11 14.31
C THR A 38 -2.12 8.02 15.84
N ALA A 39 -1.51 9.00 16.51
CA ALA A 39 -1.50 9.07 17.97
C ALA A 39 -2.91 9.26 18.55
N CYS A 40 -3.71 10.17 17.98
CA CYS A 40 -5.10 10.38 18.38
C CYS A 40 -5.94 9.11 18.19
N LEU A 41 -5.78 8.39 17.08
CA LEU A 41 -6.48 7.12 16.82
C LEU A 41 -6.10 6.05 17.85
N ALA A 42 -4.81 5.90 18.18
CA ALA A 42 -4.37 4.94 19.19
C ALA A 42 -4.96 5.24 20.58
N MET A 43 -5.03 6.52 20.97
CA MET A 43 -5.69 6.95 22.21
C MET A 43 -7.19 6.66 22.18
N TYR A 44 -7.85 6.99 21.07
CA TYR A 44 -9.29 6.73 20.88
C TYR A 44 -9.62 5.24 20.97
N VAL A 45 -8.86 4.38 20.30
CA VAL A 45 -9.04 2.93 20.34
C VAL A 45 -8.84 2.38 21.75
N SER A 46 -7.83 2.89 22.48
CA SER A 46 -7.60 2.52 23.88
C SER A 46 -8.77 2.93 24.79
N PHE A 47 -9.32 4.13 24.57
CA PHE A 47 -10.47 4.63 25.29
C PHE A 47 -11.73 3.78 25.05
N VAL A 48 -12.04 3.49 23.78
CA VAL A 48 -13.18 2.65 23.39
C VAL A 48 -13.02 1.22 23.93
N ALA A 49 -11.82 0.64 23.88
CA ALA A 49 -11.54 -0.68 24.43
C ALA A 49 -11.79 -0.75 25.95
N SER A 50 -11.42 0.31 26.69
CA SER A 50 -11.69 0.39 28.13
C SER A 50 -13.20 0.42 28.41
N HIS A 51 -13.97 1.22 27.67
CA HIS A 51 -15.41 1.28 27.83
C HIS A 51 -16.11 -0.02 27.41
N LEU A 52 -15.66 -0.64 26.33
CA LEU A 52 -16.16 -1.94 25.88
C LEU A 52 -15.97 -3.00 26.97
N TRP A 53 -14.80 -3.03 27.61
CA TRP A 53 -14.56 -3.92 28.74
C TRP A 53 -15.54 -3.69 29.89
N HIS A 54 -15.80 -2.44 30.27
CA HIS A 54 -16.77 -2.14 31.33
C HIS A 54 -18.19 -2.61 30.98
N LEU A 55 -18.61 -2.46 29.72
CA LEU A 55 -19.89 -2.99 29.25
C LEU A 55 -19.94 -4.52 29.32
N ILE A 56 -18.88 -5.20 28.92
CA ILE A 56 -18.76 -6.67 29.02
C ILE A 56 -18.83 -7.11 30.49
N ALA A 57 -18.03 -6.50 31.36
CA ALA A 57 -17.99 -6.80 32.79
C ALA A 57 -19.34 -6.58 33.47
N TYR A 58 -20.02 -5.47 33.15
CA TYR A 58 -21.36 -5.17 33.63
C TYR A 58 -22.39 -6.19 33.13
N THR A 59 -22.37 -6.54 31.85
CA THR A 59 -23.29 -7.52 31.24
C THR A 59 -23.14 -8.88 31.91
N ILE A 60 -21.89 -9.33 32.12
CA ILE A 60 -21.61 -10.58 32.83
C ILE A 60 -22.08 -10.52 34.27
N HIS A 61 -21.80 -9.42 34.98
CA HIS A 61 -22.26 -9.22 36.35
C HIS A 61 -23.79 -9.33 36.44
N TYR A 62 -24.50 -8.64 35.54
CA TYR A 62 -25.95 -8.62 35.46
C TYR A 62 -26.56 -10.01 35.20
N ILE A 63 -26.05 -10.73 34.19
CA ILE A 63 -26.51 -12.08 33.86
C ILE A 63 -26.26 -13.03 35.05
N ARG A 64 -25.07 -12.98 35.63
CA ARG A 64 -24.71 -13.84 36.79
C ARG A 64 -25.54 -13.52 38.03
N GLN A 65 -25.86 -12.26 38.27
CA GLN A 65 -26.72 -11.83 39.38
C GLN A 65 -28.13 -12.39 39.22
N ARG A 66 -28.70 -12.35 38.01
CA ARG A 66 -30.03 -12.92 37.72
C ARG A 66 -30.05 -14.44 37.91
N VAL A 67 -29.08 -15.17 37.35
CA VAL A 67 -29.03 -16.65 37.41
C VAL A 67 -28.73 -17.20 38.81
N THR A 68 -27.99 -16.43 39.61
CA THR A 68 -27.53 -16.86 40.96
C THR A 68 -28.42 -16.30 42.07
N ARG A 69 -29.54 -15.64 41.75
CA ARG A 69 -30.48 -15.09 42.74
C ARG A 69 -30.95 -16.22 43.67
N GLY A 70 -30.67 -16.09 44.98
CA GLY A 70 -31.03 -17.09 46.00
C GLY A 70 -30.01 -18.21 46.24
N LYS A 71 -28.92 -18.32 45.45
CA LYS A 71 -27.86 -19.33 45.68
C LYS A 71 -26.69 -18.72 46.43
N CYS A 72 -26.41 -19.18 47.64
CA CYS A 72 -25.28 -18.68 48.43
C CYS A 72 -23.98 -19.42 48.06
N ARG A 73 -23.12 -18.77 47.24
CA ARG A 73 -21.77 -19.26 46.94
C ARG A 73 -20.75 -18.13 47.18
N PRO A 74 -19.83 -18.25 48.16
CA PRO A 74 -18.91 -17.17 48.54
C PRO A 74 -18.01 -16.74 47.39
N MET A 75 -17.46 -17.69 46.61
CA MET A 75 -16.62 -17.42 45.44
C MET A 75 -17.34 -16.57 44.37
N LEU A 76 -18.61 -16.88 44.07
CA LEU A 76 -19.35 -16.12 43.06
C LEU A 76 -19.59 -14.68 43.51
N ARG A 77 -19.81 -14.45 44.81
CA ARG A 77 -19.90 -13.10 45.37
C ARG A 77 -18.58 -12.35 45.27
N GLN A 78 -17.45 -12.99 45.58
CA GLN A 78 -16.12 -12.38 45.45
C GLN A 78 -15.83 -11.98 43.99
N GLN A 79 -16.14 -12.84 43.01
CA GLN A 79 -16.02 -12.50 41.59
C GLN A 79 -16.93 -11.35 41.18
N GLN A 80 -18.16 -11.31 41.70
CA GLN A 80 -19.10 -10.21 41.43
C GLN A 80 -18.63 -8.87 41.99
N VAL A 81 -17.95 -8.88 43.15
CA VAL A 81 -17.30 -7.68 43.71
C VAL A 81 -16.21 -7.21 42.77
N VAL A 82 -15.31 -8.11 42.33
CA VAL A 82 -14.24 -7.78 41.37
C VAL A 82 -14.80 -7.15 40.08
N LEU A 83 -15.85 -7.75 39.49
CA LEU A 83 -16.48 -7.22 38.28
C LEU A 83 -17.17 -5.87 38.50
N ARG A 84 -17.69 -5.61 39.69
CA ARG A 84 -18.38 -4.35 40.03
C ARG A 84 -17.39 -3.21 40.32
N SER A 85 -16.17 -3.52 40.75
CA SER A 85 -15.16 -2.53 41.14
C SER A 85 -14.66 -1.65 39.98
N GLY A 86 -15.08 -1.88 38.73
CA GLY A 86 -14.68 -1.05 37.61
C GLY A 86 -13.18 -1.17 37.27
N LEU A 87 -12.58 -2.33 37.57
CA LEU A 87 -11.18 -2.59 37.30
C LEU A 87 -10.93 -2.70 35.78
N SER A 88 -9.73 -2.30 35.35
CA SER A 88 -9.23 -2.54 33.99
C SER A 88 -9.18 -4.05 33.71
N PRO A 89 -9.20 -4.49 32.43
CA PRO A 89 -9.15 -5.92 32.13
C PRO A 89 -7.86 -6.58 32.64
N ALA A 90 -6.72 -5.90 32.57
CA ALA A 90 -5.46 -6.40 33.12
C ALA A 90 -5.50 -6.54 34.65
N SER A 91 -5.99 -5.52 35.36
CA SER A 91 -6.10 -5.60 36.83
C SER A 91 -7.14 -6.62 37.29
N THR A 92 -8.20 -6.83 36.50
CA THR A 92 -9.20 -7.88 36.75
C THR A 92 -8.59 -9.27 36.61
N VAL A 93 -7.70 -9.51 35.62
CA VAL A 93 -6.94 -10.77 35.53
C VAL A 93 -6.16 -11.00 36.83
N VAL A 94 -5.37 -10.03 37.28
CA VAL A 94 -4.57 -10.14 38.51
C VAL A 94 -5.46 -10.51 39.70
N ARG A 95 -6.54 -9.76 39.94
CA ARG A 95 -7.44 -10.02 41.08
C ARG A 95 -8.13 -11.38 41.00
N LEU A 96 -8.57 -11.81 39.82
CA LEU A 96 -9.20 -13.11 39.65
C LEU A 96 -8.19 -14.26 39.79
N THR A 97 -6.92 -14.05 39.40
CA THR A 97 -5.85 -15.02 39.64
C THR A 97 -5.52 -15.13 41.12
N GLU A 98 -5.35 -14.02 41.85
CA GLU A 98 -5.18 -14.03 43.31
C GLU A 98 -6.31 -14.79 44.01
N LEU A 99 -7.55 -14.52 43.60
CA LEU A 99 -8.74 -15.18 44.13
C LEU A 99 -8.75 -16.69 43.86
N PHE A 100 -8.27 -17.10 42.69
CA PHE A 100 -8.07 -18.50 42.31
C PHE A 100 -7.01 -19.17 43.19
N TRP A 101 -5.84 -18.55 43.32
CA TRP A 101 -4.71 -19.06 44.11
C TRP A 101 -5.09 -19.26 45.58
N ALA A 102 -5.82 -18.30 46.16
CA ALA A 102 -6.31 -18.37 47.53
C ALA A 102 -7.30 -19.53 47.77
N ASN A 103 -8.02 -20.00 46.75
CA ASN A 103 -9.07 -21.00 46.86
C ASN A 103 -8.79 -22.30 46.07
N ARG A 104 -7.50 -22.58 45.78
CA ARG A 104 -7.06 -23.67 44.88
C ARG A 104 -7.47 -25.08 45.32
N SER A 105 -7.85 -25.28 46.59
CA SER A 105 -8.26 -26.57 47.14
C SER A 105 -9.68 -27.02 46.75
N THR A 106 -10.49 -26.16 46.11
CA THR A 106 -11.91 -26.45 45.82
C THR A 106 -12.17 -26.66 44.31
N SER A 107 -12.36 -27.90 43.85
CA SER A 107 -12.32 -28.22 42.40
C SER A 107 -13.43 -27.60 41.54
N ARG A 108 -14.67 -27.47 42.03
CA ARG A 108 -15.78 -26.81 41.30
C ARG A 108 -15.62 -25.30 41.18
N SER A 109 -14.76 -24.70 42.00
CA SER A 109 -14.42 -23.27 41.98
C SER A 109 -13.48 -22.91 40.83
N LEU A 110 -12.61 -23.86 40.45
CA LEU A 110 -11.61 -23.72 39.40
C LEU A 110 -12.26 -23.50 38.02
N ARG A 111 -13.30 -24.28 37.69
CA ARG A 111 -13.95 -24.25 36.37
C ARG A 111 -14.68 -22.94 36.03
N ASN A 112 -15.19 -22.20 37.02
CA ASN A 112 -15.93 -20.97 36.78
C ASN A 112 -15.05 -19.70 36.85
N SER A 113 -13.91 -19.78 37.54
CA SER A 113 -12.94 -18.68 37.64
C SER A 113 -12.10 -18.56 36.38
N TRP A 114 -11.66 -19.70 35.81
CA TRP A 114 -10.74 -19.69 34.68
C TRP A 114 -11.36 -19.09 33.39
N LEU A 115 -12.68 -19.27 33.17
CA LEU A 115 -13.37 -18.68 32.02
C LEU A 115 -13.41 -17.14 32.11
N LEU A 116 -13.60 -16.61 33.32
CA LEU A 116 -13.67 -15.17 33.53
C LEU A 116 -12.27 -14.54 33.44
N THR A 117 -11.23 -15.22 33.95
CA THR A 117 -9.83 -14.80 33.76
C THR A 117 -9.43 -14.86 32.30
N LEU A 118 -9.79 -15.92 31.56
CA LEU A 118 -9.47 -16.06 30.15
C LEU A 118 -10.11 -14.92 29.34
N LEU A 119 -11.38 -14.64 29.58
CA LEU A 119 -12.07 -13.56 28.90
C LEU A 119 -11.43 -12.20 29.20
N SER A 120 -11.11 -11.93 30.48
CA SER A 120 -10.43 -10.69 30.89
C SER A 120 -9.06 -10.55 30.24
N LEU A 121 -8.33 -11.65 30.10
CA LEU A 121 -7.03 -11.69 29.44
C LEU A 121 -7.17 -11.43 27.93
N LEU A 122 -8.14 -12.07 27.27
CA LEU A 122 -8.42 -11.84 25.84
C LEU A 122 -8.82 -10.38 25.58
N CYS A 123 -9.62 -9.77 26.44
CA CYS A 123 -9.97 -8.35 26.32
C CYS A 123 -8.74 -7.43 26.55
N ALA A 124 -7.86 -7.76 27.51
CA ALA A 124 -6.64 -7.00 27.74
C ALA A 124 -5.69 -7.08 26.53
N ILE A 125 -5.42 -8.29 26.03
CA ILE A 125 -4.57 -8.51 24.85
C ILE A 125 -5.21 -7.86 23.63
N GLY A 126 -6.51 -8.06 23.41
CA GLY A 126 -7.24 -7.47 22.29
C GLY A 126 -7.18 -5.94 22.28
N GLY A 127 -7.31 -5.29 23.44
CA GLY A 127 -7.16 -3.84 23.55
C GLY A 127 -5.76 -3.36 23.18
N ILE A 128 -4.71 -4.05 23.65
CA ILE A 128 -3.31 -3.72 23.32
C ILE A 128 -3.05 -3.90 21.82
N VAL A 129 -3.46 -5.05 21.27
CA VAL A 129 -3.29 -5.37 19.85
C VAL A 129 -4.03 -4.37 18.97
N ALA A 130 -5.27 -4.01 19.30
CA ALA A 130 -6.03 -3.01 18.56
C ALA A 130 -5.37 -1.62 18.59
N GLY A 131 -4.83 -1.21 19.75
CA GLY A 131 -4.07 0.03 19.86
C GLY A 131 -2.81 0.04 18.99
N LEU A 132 -2.03 -1.04 19.01
CA LEU A 132 -0.83 -1.19 18.16
C LEU A 132 -1.18 -1.23 16.67
N TYR A 133 -2.27 -1.93 16.31
CA TYR A 133 -2.71 -2.04 14.93
C TYR A 133 -3.24 -0.71 14.37
N SER A 134 -3.65 0.23 15.23
CA SER A 134 -4.05 1.58 14.80
C SER A 134 -2.90 2.32 14.10
N ALA A 135 -1.64 2.02 14.45
CA ALA A 135 -0.47 2.58 13.76
C ALA A 135 -0.23 2.01 12.36
N LYS A 136 -0.79 0.83 12.05
CA LYS A 136 -0.71 0.22 10.71
C LYS A 136 -1.67 0.85 9.70
N ILE A 137 -2.57 1.73 10.14
CA ILE A 137 -3.46 2.49 9.24
C ILE A 137 -2.64 3.47 8.39
N SER A 138 -1.53 3.98 8.90
CA SER A 138 -0.58 4.78 8.11
C SER A 138 0.45 3.89 7.44
N ASP A 139 0.54 3.97 6.12
CA ASP A 139 1.58 3.28 5.36
C ASP A 139 2.94 3.98 5.57
N SER A 140 3.99 3.21 5.88
CA SER A 140 5.30 3.76 6.28
C SER A 140 6.48 3.18 5.51
N SER A 141 6.28 2.08 4.75
CA SER A 141 7.37 1.39 4.03
C SER A 141 7.34 1.66 2.52
N GLN A 142 6.16 1.77 1.91
CA GLN A 142 6.00 2.05 0.48
C GLN A 142 4.89 3.06 0.31
N VAL A 143 5.21 4.32 0.62
CA VAL A 143 4.22 5.40 0.61
C VAL A 143 3.82 5.71 -0.82
N GLN A 144 2.63 5.23 -1.20
CA GLN A 144 1.99 5.58 -2.46
C GLN A 144 1.23 6.88 -2.29
N VAL A 145 1.49 7.85 -3.15
CA VAL A 145 0.83 9.16 -3.14
C VAL A 145 0.27 9.48 -4.51
N LEU A 146 -0.87 10.17 -4.53
CA LEU A 146 -1.40 10.71 -5.76
C LEU A 146 -0.59 11.93 -6.18
N LEU A 147 -0.01 11.87 -7.37
CA LEU A 147 0.64 13.01 -8.00
C LEU A 147 -0.40 13.78 -8.82
N LYS A 148 -0.54 15.07 -8.55
CA LYS A 148 -1.44 15.98 -9.28
C LYS A 148 -0.72 17.28 -9.57
N SER A 149 -0.22 17.42 -10.79
CA SER A 149 0.40 18.66 -11.27
C SER A 149 -0.44 19.31 -12.37
N ASN A 150 -0.52 20.64 -12.36
CA ASN A 150 -1.16 21.41 -13.43
C ASN A 150 -0.33 21.45 -14.72
N ARG A 151 0.85 20.83 -14.72
CA ARG A 151 1.77 20.76 -15.88
C ARG A 151 1.93 19.33 -16.40
N CYS A 152 1.13 18.38 -15.92
CA CYS A 152 1.11 17.04 -16.46
C CYS A 152 0.40 17.05 -17.82
N GLY A 153 0.99 16.41 -18.83
CA GLY A 153 0.40 16.31 -20.15
C GLY A 153 1.35 15.70 -21.17
N ILE A 154 0.82 15.41 -22.36
CA ILE A 154 1.61 14.98 -23.51
C ILE A 154 2.01 16.24 -24.27
N LEU A 155 3.31 16.38 -24.58
CA LEU A 155 3.78 17.45 -25.46
C LEU A 155 3.18 17.27 -26.85
N ASN A 156 2.43 18.27 -27.30
CA ASN A 156 1.86 18.25 -28.64
C ASN A 156 2.92 18.72 -29.65
N ASN A 157 3.62 17.77 -30.28
CA ASN A 157 4.65 18.06 -31.29
C ASN A 157 4.08 18.27 -32.70
N THR A 158 2.75 18.30 -32.89
CA THR A 158 2.15 18.39 -34.23
C THR A 158 2.21 19.79 -34.83
N ALA A 159 2.42 20.82 -34.01
CA ALA A 159 2.77 22.16 -34.46
C ALA A 159 4.23 22.40 -34.12
N LEU A 160 5.12 22.27 -35.11
CA LEU A 160 6.47 22.80 -34.97
C LEU A 160 6.32 24.30 -34.68
N PRO A 161 6.66 24.77 -33.47
CA PRO A 161 6.66 26.20 -33.22
C PRO A 161 7.66 26.82 -34.20
N SER A 162 7.26 27.89 -34.89
CA SER A 162 8.16 28.69 -35.72
C SER A 162 9.29 29.36 -34.91
N ASP A 163 9.21 29.26 -33.59
CA ASP A 163 10.19 29.76 -32.62
C ASP A 163 11.30 28.73 -32.39
N SER A 164 12.52 29.10 -32.79
CA SER A 164 13.73 28.28 -32.63
C SER A 164 14.04 27.93 -31.17
N GLU A 165 13.69 28.80 -30.21
CA GLU A 165 13.95 28.53 -28.80
C GLU A 165 13.08 27.40 -28.25
N VAL A 166 11.81 27.35 -28.67
CA VAL A 166 10.88 26.29 -28.27
C VAL A 166 11.30 24.95 -28.86
N VAL A 167 11.74 24.93 -30.13
CA VAL A 167 12.25 23.71 -30.78
C VAL A 167 13.50 23.18 -30.06
N LEU A 168 14.45 24.05 -29.71
CA LEU A 168 15.64 23.69 -28.94
C LEU A 168 15.28 23.16 -27.54
N ALA A 169 14.37 23.84 -26.82
CA ALA A 169 13.92 23.42 -25.50
C ALA A 169 13.20 22.06 -25.54
N SER A 170 12.35 21.81 -26.53
CA SER A 170 11.71 20.51 -26.75
C SER A 170 12.73 19.42 -27.07
N GLY A 171 13.71 19.71 -27.94
CA GLY A 171 14.81 18.78 -28.25
C GLY A 171 15.59 18.37 -27.00
N ASN A 172 16.00 19.34 -26.18
CA ASN A 172 16.71 19.09 -24.93
C ASN A 172 15.86 18.26 -23.95
N TYR A 173 14.57 18.57 -23.82
CA TYR A 173 13.65 17.79 -22.99
C TYR A 173 13.57 16.32 -23.44
N TYR A 174 13.48 16.07 -24.75
CA TYR A 174 13.45 14.70 -25.28
C TYR A 174 14.75 13.95 -25.01
N LEU A 175 15.91 14.60 -25.19
CA LEU A 175 17.21 14.01 -24.90
C LEU A 175 17.35 13.69 -23.41
N ASP A 176 16.95 14.60 -22.53
CA ASP A 176 16.97 14.38 -21.07
C ASP A 176 16.05 13.22 -20.67
N MET A 177 14.85 13.14 -21.26
CA MET A 177 13.91 12.05 -21.02
C MET A 177 14.46 10.71 -21.49
N LEU A 178 15.07 10.66 -22.68
CA LEU A 178 15.72 9.45 -23.20
C LEU A 178 16.89 9.02 -22.31
N ASN A 179 17.77 9.95 -21.91
CA ASN A 179 18.88 9.67 -21.01
C ASN A 179 18.39 9.10 -19.67
N LEU A 180 17.33 9.69 -19.11
CA LEU A 180 16.70 9.20 -17.88
C LEU A 180 16.15 7.77 -18.07
N ALA A 181 15.40 7.54 -19.14
CA ALA A 181 14.78 6.25 -19.42
C ALA A 181 15.81 5.14 -19.65
N THR A 182 16.87 5.42 -20.42
CA THR A 182 17.97 4.48 -20.66
C THR A 182 18.72 4.17 -19.38
N THR A 183 19.03 5.19 -18.57
CA THR A 183 19.71 5.00 -17.27
C THR A 183 18.85 4.17 -16.32
N TYR A 184 17.55 4.43 -16.27
CA TYR A 184 16.62 3.66 -15.44
C TYR A 184 16.54 2.21 -15.89
N ALA A 185 16.34 1.95 -17.19
CA ALA A 185 16.24 0.59 -17.70
C ALA A 185 17.52 -0.23 -17.44
N GLN A 186 18.69 0.36 -17.67
CA GLN A 186 19.98 -0.30 -17.43
C GLN A 186 20.21 -0.61 -15.95
N ARG A 187 19.82 0.30 -15.06
CA ARG A 187 20.01 0.12 -13.62
C ARG A 187 18.97 -0.81 -13.01
N CYS A 188 17.71 -0.68 -13.40
CA CYS A 188 16.58 -1.25 -12.65
C CYS A 188 15.96 -2.51 -13.25
N TYR A 189 16.03 -2.74 -14.56
CA TYR A 189 15.32 -3.89 -15.14
C TYR A 189 15.95 -5.24 -14.79
N ASN A 190 17.21 -5.26 -14.35
CA ASN A 190 17.93 -6.45 -13.89
C ASN A 190 18.51 -6.28 -12.46
N ALA A 191 18.04 -5.29 -11.70
CA ALA A 191 18.54 -5.06 -10.35
C ALA A 191 18.07 -6.15 -9.38
N THR A 192 18.99 -6.63 -8.54
CA THR A 192 18.64 -7.46 -7.38
C THR A 192 18.26 -6.65 -6.15
N ASP A 193 18.65 -5.38 -6.12
CA ASP A 193 18.37 -4.44 -5.03
C ASP A 193 17.55 -3.26 -5.59
N VAL A 194 16.32 -3.10 -5.10
CA VAL A 194 15.24 -2.36 -5.79
C VAL A 194 14.94 -1.02 -5.11
N ASP A 195 15.65 -0.67 -4.03
CA ASP A 195 15.32 0.49 -3.20
C ASP A 195 15.31 1.81 -3.99
N ASP A 196 16.20 1.97 -4.97
CA ASP A 196 16.27 3.16 -5.85
C ASP A 196 15.41 3.04 -7.14
N CYS A 197 14.74 1.91 -7.35
CA CYS A 197 14.05 1.58 -8.60
C CYS A 197 12.52 1.74 -8.55
N ASN A 198 12.00 2.43 -7.52
CA ASN A 198 10.56 2.56 -7.29
C ASN A 198 9.94 3.96 -7.52
N PRO A 199 10.34 4.77 -8.53
CA PRO A 199 9.64 6.02 -8.82
C PRO A 199 8.33 5.81 -9.61
N PHE A 200 8.09 4.61 -10.12
CA PHE A 200 6.91 4.24 -10.92
C PHE A 200 6.05 3.19 -10.20
N ALA A 201 4.82 2.99 -10.67
CA ALA A 201 3.90 2.00 -10.12
C ALA A 201 4.47 0.57 -10.22
N THR A 202 5.14 0.24 -11.33
CA THR A 202 5.93 -0.98 -11.48
C THR A 202 7.36 -0.64 -11.88
N TYR A 203 8.32 -1.40 -11.36
CA TYR A 203 9.75 -1.17 -11.62
C TYR A 203 10.21 -1.67 -13.00
N THR A 204 9.46 -2.63 -13.56
CA THR A 204 9.66 -3.19 -14.90
C THR A 204 8.33 -3.29 -15.64
N ILE A 205 8.42 -3.22 -16.96
CA ILE A 205 7.33 -3.63 -17.86
C ILE A 205 7.74 -5.00 -18.38
N ASN A 206 6.88 -6.01 -18.25
CA ASN A 206 7.18 -7.33 -18.79
C ASN A 206 7.06 -7.34 -20.31
N TRP A 207 7.94 -8.11 -20.99
CA TRP A 207 7.83 -8.36 -22.42
C TRP A 207 8.24 -9.80 -22.75
N THR A 208 7.75 -10.29 -23.88
CA THR A 208 8.23 -11.54 -24.49
C THR A 208 9.04 -11.23 -25.74
N SER A 209 10.08 -12.02 -25.98
CA SER A 209 10.90 -11.94 -27.19
C SER A 209 10.71 -13.19 -28.05
N HIS A 210 10.42 -12.99 -29.32
CA HIS A 210 10.35 -14.04 -30.34
C HIS A 210 11.44 -13.80 -31.38
N TRP A 211 12.31 -14.78 -31.56
CA TRP A 211 13.42 -14.73 -32.51
C TRP A 211 13.08 -15.49 -33.80
N ASN A 212 13.96 -15.42 -34.80
CA ASN A 212 13.83 -16.15 -36.08
C ASN A 212 12.56 -15.81 -36.87
N LEU A 213 12.22 -14.53 -36.92
CA LEU A 213 11.12 -14.03 -37.74
C LEU A 213 11.63 -13.52 -39.09
N SER A 214 10.72 -13.48 -40.06
CA SER A 214 10.96 -12.87 -41.37
C SER A 214 11.35 -11.40 -41.23
N CYS A 215 12.20 -10.93 -42.15
CA CYS A 215 12.58 -9.53 -42.23
C CYS A 215 11.33 -8.63 -42.33
N PRO A 216 11.17 -7.60 -41.47
CA PRO A 216 10.04 -6.66 -41.56
C PRO A 216 10.22 -5.62 -42.68
N PHE A 217 11.40 -5.61 -43.32
CA PHE A 217 11.73 -4.81 -44.49
C PHE A 217 11.81 -5.73 -45.72
N ASP A 218 12.28 -5.19 -46.85
CA ASP A 218 12.67 -6.00 -47.99
C ASP A 218 13.74 -7.02 -47.59
N GLU A 219 13.63 -8.27 -48.08
CA GLU A 219 14.54 -9.36 -47.70
C GLU A 219 16.01 -9.02 -47.99
N SER A 220 16.28 -8.23 -49.02
CA SER A 220 17.64 -7.79 -49.38
C SER A 220 18.26 -6.81 -48.37
N MET A 221 17.43 -6.20 -47.52
CA MET A 221 17.87 -5.22 -46.53
C MET A 221 18.34 -5.87 -45.24
N CYS A 222 17.82 -7.03 -44.86
CA CYS A 222 18.18 -7.68 -43.60
C CYS A 222 19.44 -8.53 -43.71
N VAL A 223 20.34 -8.41 -42.75
CA VAL A 223 21.57 -9.23 -42.66
C VAL A 223 21.31 -10.56 -41.96
N GLY A 224 20.26 -10.64 -41.13
CA GLY A 224 19.94 -11.81 -40.34
C GLY A 224 18.47 -11.86 -39.93
N PRO A 225 18.08 -12.86 -39.12
CA PRO A 225 16.70 -13.02 -38.69
C PRO A 225 16.21 -11.83 -37.86
N ALA A 226 14.91 -11.55 -37.96
CA ALA A 226 14.26 -10.53 -37.15
C ALA A 226 13.92 -11.06 -35.74
N MET A 227 13.76 -10.13 -34.81
CA MET A 227 13.26 -10.32 -33.46
C MET A 227 12.01 -9.48 -33.25
N LYS A 228 10.97 -10.06 -32.65
CA LYS A 228 9.77 -9.37 -32.17
C LYS A 228 9.78 -9.29 -30.66
N ILE A 229 9.52 -8.10 -30.14
CA ILE A 229 9.29 -7.81 -28.74
C ILE A 229 7.81 -7.47 -28.58
N ASP A 230 7.15 -8.10 -27.61
CA ASP A 230 5.72 -7.91 -27.33
C ASP A 230 5.52 -7.65 -25.84
N THR A 231 4.98 -6.49 -25.49
CA THR A 231 4.76 -6.11 -24.08
C THR A 231 3.50 -6.73 -23.47
N ALA A 232 2.71 -7.46 -24.26
CA ALA A 232 1.32 -7.77 -23.92
C ALA A 232 0.52 -6.49 -23.56
N ALA A 233 -0.63 -6.66 -22.91
CA ALA A 233 -1.46 -5.54 -22.47
C ALA A 233 -0.83 -4.83 -21.25
N ILE A 234 -0.51 -3.55 -21.42
CA ILE A 234 -0.02 -2.64 -20.41
C ILE A 234 -1.21 -1.81 -19.93
N ASN A 235 -1.74 -2.13 -18.75
CA ASN A 235 -2.83 -1.37 -18.16
C ASN A 235 -2.34 0.00 -17.65
N SER A 236 -3.07 1.06 -18.00
CA SER A 236 -2.72 2.43 -17.67
C SER A 236 -2.64 2.68 -16.16
N ASN A 237 -3.49 2.04 -15.37
CA ASN A 237 -3.52 2.22 -13.93
C ASN A 237 -2.44 1.40 -13.23
N THR A 238 -2.50 0.07 -13.38
CA THR A 238 -1.68 -0.84 -12.57
C THR A 238 -0.21 -0.88 -12.99
N ILE A 239 0.11 -0.64 -14.27
CA ILE A 239 1.49 -0.66 -14.77
C ILE A 239 2.05 0.75 -14.94
N LEU A 240 1.27 1.67 -15.52
CA LEU A 240 1.75 3.05 -15.76
C LEU A 240 1.48 4.02 -14.61
N GLY A 241 0.70 3.62 -13.60
CA GLY A 241 0.38 4.45 -12.44
C GLY A 241 -0.63 5.57 -12.70
N LEU A 242 -1.36 5.54 -13.83
CA LEU A 242 -2.41 6.51 -14.15
C LEU A 242 -3.68 6.17 -13.38
N ASN A 243 -3.82 6.77 -12.19
CA ASN A 243 -4.92 6.51 -11.27
C ASN A 243 -6.28 6.98 -11.82
N SER A 244 -6.95 6.10 -12.56
CA SER A 244 -8.25 6.33 -13.22
C SER A 244 -9.24 5.22 -12.84
N PRO A 245 -10.55 5.52 -12.75
CA PRO A 245 -11.57 4.52 -12.46
C PRO A 245 -11.62 3.47 -13.57
N PRO A 246 -12.10 2.23 -13.30
CA PRO A 246 -12.02 1.10 -14.24
C PRO A 246 -12.56 1.39 -15.65
N GLU A 247 -13.63 2.17 -15.74
CA GLU A 247 -14.26 2.59 -17.00
C GLU A 247 -13.40 3.51 -17.88
N ASP A 248 -12.45 4.23 -17.29
CA ASP A 248 -11.55 5.18 -17.97
C ASP A 248 -10.14 4.61 -18.16
N GLN A 249 -9.89 3.38 -17.72
CA GLN A 249 -8.60 2.72 -17.89
C GLN A 249 -8.41 2.27 -19.33
N VAL A 250 -7.17 2.39 -19.81
CA VAL A 250 -6.79 1.97 -21.16
C VAL A 250 -5.65 0.98 -21.11
N ASP A 251 -5.72 -0.03 -21.97
CA ASP A 251 -4.64 -0.99 -22.17
C ASP A 251 -3.85 -0.63 -23.42
N LEU A 252 -2.53 -0.50 -23.27
CA LEU A 252 -1.61 -0.28 -24.37
C LEU A 252 -0.83 -1.55 -24.66
N ARG A 253 -0.70 -1.94 -25.93
CA ARG A 253 0.20 -3.04 -26.32
C ARG A 253 1.19 -2.55 -27.35
N LYS A 254 2.47 -2.63 -27.03
CA LYS A 254 3.54 -2.31 -27.97
C LYS A 254 4.12 -3.60 -28.51
N ILE A 255 4.02 -3.74 -29.84
CA ILE A 255 4.70 -4.79 -30.60
C ILE A 255 5.76 -4.11 -31.43
N SER A 256 7.00 -4.57 -31.32
CA SER A 256 8.12 -4.02 -32.09
C SER A 256 8.90 -5.16 -32.72
N THR A 257 9.00 -5.16 -34.05
CA THR A 257 9.82 -6.10 -34.80
C THR A 257 11.05 -5.38 -35.31
N CYS A 258 12.23 -5.87 -34.94
CA CYS A 258 13.52 -5.29 -35.28
C CYS A 258 14.37 -6.33 -36.01
N ALA A 259 15.13 -5.91 -37.01
CA ALA A 259 16.11 -6.76 -37.70
C ALA A 259 17.38 -5.96 -37.98
N PRO A 260 18.56 -6.58 -37.94
CA PRO A 260 19.79 -5.91 -38.38
C PRO A 260 19.73 -5.69 -39.89
N ILE A 261 19.97 -4.45 -40.33
CA ILE A 261 19.91 -4.06 -41.75
C ILE A 261 21.27 -3.72 -42.34
N THR A 262 21.41 -3.89 -43.65
CA THR A 262 22.58 -3.42 -44.42
C THR A 262 22.59 -1.89 -44.47
N GLN A 263 23.75 -1.30 -44.19
CA GLN A 263 23.95 0.15 -44.26
C GLN A 263 24.63 0.60 -45.57
N ASN A 264 25.15 -0.35 -46.35
CA ASN A 264 25.90 -0.06 -47.57
C ASN A 264 25.02 0.69 -48.57
N ASN A 265 25.52 1.80 -49.10
CA ASN A 265 24.83 2.68 -50.05
C ASN A 265 23.61 3.45 -49.51
N TYR A 266 23.30 3.34 -48.22
CA TYR A 266 22.17 4.05 -47.58
C TYR A 266 22.61 5.06 -46.49
N THR A 267 23.89 5.11 -46.15
CA THR A 267 24.44 6.07 -45.17
C THR A 267 25.42 7.03 -45.83
N LYS A 268 25.39 8.29 -45.38
CA LYS A 268 26.41 9.29 -45.70
C LYS A 268 26.97 9.81 -44.38
N THR A 269 28.25 9.58 -44.14
CA THR A 269 28.93 10.12 -42.96
C THR A 269 29.17 11.61 -43.20
N VAL A 270 28.62 12.46 -42.33
CA VAL A 270 28.90 13.89 -42.32
C VAL A 270 29.81 14.15 -41.13
N SER A 271 31.00 14.69 -41.38
CA SER A 271 31.94 15.10 -40.34
C SER A 271 31.35 16.31 -39.61
N ALA A 272 31.39 16.31 -38.28
CA ALA A 272 30.82 17.38 -37.45
C ALA A 272 31.57 18.74 -37.52
N LEU A 273 32.48 18.90 -38.49
CA LEU A 273 33.38 20.05 -38.65
C LEU A 273 33.24 20.76 -40.00
N ASP A 274 32.23 20.41 -40.80
CA ASP A 274 31.90 21.10 -42.07
C ASP A 274 30.61 21.94 -41.94
#